data_AF-A0A2H9M068-F1
#
_entry.id   AF-A0A2H9M068-F1
#
_cell.length_a   1.000
_cell.length_b   1.000
_cell.length_c   1.000
_cell.angle_alpha   90.00
_cell.angle_beta   90.00
_cell.angle_gamma   90.00
#
_symmetry.space_group_name_H-M   'P 1'
#
loop_
_entity.id
_entity.type
_entity.pdbx_description
1 polymer ?
#
loop_
_entity_poly.entity_id
_entity_poly.type
_entity_poly.pdbx_seq_one_letter_code
_entity_poly.pdbx_strand_id
1 'polypeptide(L)'
;MNKFIVLPILVLFIAGCTQTEIANPAAVYCEDKGYNYDIRDTPIGQDGFCVFNDSSECSGWDYYHGECTEETASPCKDLCGNNICEEAVCQAIGCPCAENNESCPYDCI
;
A
#
# COMPACT_ATOMS: atom_id res chain seq x y z
N MET A 1 47.90 -47.32 19.52
CA MET A 1 48.08 -46.00 20.17
C MET A 1 48.38 -45.04 19.04
N ASN A 2 47.58 -44.06 18.64
CA ASN A 2 46.68 -43.16 19.36
C ASN A 2 45.56 -42.78 18.37
N LYS A 3 44.31 -42.77 18.85
CA LYS A 3 43.10 -42.44 18.08
C LYS A 3 43.09 -40.94 17.80
N PHE A 4 43.04 -40.53 16.54
CA PHE A 4 42.45 -39.23 16.17
C PHE A 4 41.48 -39.45 15.01
N ILE A 5 40.27 -39.78 15.41
CA ILE A 5 39.07 -39.74 14.58
C ILE A 5 38.91 -38.27 14.17
N VAL A 6 39.30 -37.94 12.95
CA VAL A 6 39.03 -36.64 12.34
C VAL A 6 37.58 -36.70 11.85
N LEU A 7 36.66 -36.58 12.80
CA LEU A 7 35.22 -36.45 12.57
C LEU A 7 34.98 -35.09 11.86
N PRO A 8 34.18 -35.03 10.78
CA PRO A 8 33.90 -33.77 10.10
C PRO A 8 32.95 -32.94 10.98
N ILE A 9 33.51 -32.15 11.89
CA ILE A 9 32.75 -31.25 12.77
C ILE A 9 33.07 -29.83 12.33
N LEU A 10 32.42 -29.39 11.26
CA LEU A 10 32.13 -27.97 11.06
C LEU A 10 30.90 -27.77 10.17
N VAL A 11 29.81 -28.45 10.51
CA VAL A 11 28.47 -28.03 10.10
C VAL A 11 27.73 -27.62 11.38
N LEU A 12 28.18 -26.52 11.98
CA LEU A 12 27.41 -25.84 13.02
C LEU A 12 26.37 -24.95 12.32
N PHE A 13 25.20 -25.54 12.10
CA PHE A 13 23.88 -24.93 12.24
C PHE A 13 23.86 -23.41 12.39
N ILE A 14 23.76 -22.69 11.27
CA ILE A 14 23.13 -21.38 11.25
C ILE A 14 21.65 -21.64 10.93
N ALA A 15 20.92 -22.21 11.90
CA ALA A 15 19.47 -22.23 11.85
C ALA A 15 18.99 -20.79 12.14
N GLY A 16 19.03 -19.96 11.10
CA GLY A 16 18.43 -18.63 11.14
C GLY A 16 16.94 -18.76 11.41
N CYS A 17 16.40 -17.86 12.25
CA CYS A 17 14.97 -17.73 12.44
C CYS A 17 14.36 -17.38 11.07
N THR A 18 13.68 -18.33 10.43
CA THR A 18 12.90 -18.04 9.22
C THR A 18 11.73 -17.19 9.66
N GLN A 19 11.79 -15.88 9.38
CA GLN A 19 10.68 -14.98 9.57
C GLN A 19 9.60 -15.36 8.54
N THR A 20 8.59 -16.12 8.96
CA THR A 20 7.43 -16.37 8.10
C THR A 20 6.58 -15.12 8.12
N GLU A 21 6.78 -14.24 7.13
CA GLU A 21 5.88 -13.11 6.91
C GLU A 21 4.58 -13.65 6.31
N ILE A 22 3.47 -13.46 7.02
CA ILE A 22 2.13 -13.76 6.49
C ILE A 22 1.80 -12.62 5.54
N ALA A 23 1.63 -12.93 4.25
CA ALA A 23 1.24 -11.94 3.26
C ALA A 23 -0.11 -11.32 3.60
N ASN A 24 -0.27 -10.03 3.32
CA ASN A 24 -1.54 -9.34 3.47
C ASN A 24 -2.56 -9.93 2.45
N PRO A 25 -3.70 -10.50 2.89
CA PRO A 25 -4.70 -11.06 2.00
C PRO A 25 -5.22 -10.08 0.94
N ALA A 26 -5.37 -8.80 1.28
CA ALA A 26 -5.79 -7.76 0.34
C ALA A 26 -4.74 -7.50 -0.75
N ALA A 27 -3.46 -7.51 -0.38
CA ALA A 27 -2.35 -7.36 -1.32
C ALA A 27 -2.30 -8.55 -2.29
N VAL A 28 -2.32 -9.77 -1.75
CA VAL A 28 -2.34 -11.00 -2.56
C VAL A 28 -3.53 -11.01 -3.51
N TYR A 29 -4.72 -10.64 -3.02
CA TYR A 29 -5.91 -10.59 -3.87
C TYR A 29 -5.79 -9.55 -4.99
N CYS A 30 -5.25 -8.36 -4.72
CA CYS A 30 -5.01 -7.34 -5.74
C CYS A 30 -4.03 -7.84 -6.81
N GLU A 31 -2.92 -8.43 -6.39
CA GLU A 31 -1.87 -8.96 -7.29
C GLU A 31 -2.36 -10.17 -8.10
N ASP A 32 -3.13 -11.08 -7.50
CA ASP A 32 -3.73 -12.24 -8.17
C ASP A 32 -4.73 -11.82 -9.28
N LYS A 33 -5.30 -10.62 -9.15
CA LYS A 33 -6.17 -10.02 -10.18
C LYS A 33 -5.38 -9.32 -11.29
N GLY A 34 -4.07 -9.20 -11.15
CA GLY A 34 -3.17 -8.59 -12.12
C GLY A 34 -3.01 -7.07 -11.96
N TYR A 35 -3.34 -6.53 -10.79
CA TYR A 35 -3.21 -5.11 -10.46
C TYR A 35 -2.01 -4.86 -9.54
N ASN A 36 -1.62 -3.59 -9.37
CA ASN A 36 -0.50 -3.21 -8.51
C ASN A 36 -1.00 -2.89 -7.09
N TYR A 37 -0.38 -3.49 -6.07
CA TYR A 37 -0.61 -3.11 -4.70
C TYR A 37 0.38 -2.02 -4.26
N ASP A 38 -0.11 -0.83 -3.96
CA ASP A 38 0.66 0.33 -3.54
C ASP A 38 0.53 0.56 -2.03
N ILE A 39 1.64 0.74 -1.32
CA ILE A 39 1.65 0.98 0.12
C ILE A 39 2.14 2.40 0.36
N ARG A 40 1.33 3.19 1.06
CA ARG A 40 1.61 4.61 1.33
C ARG A 40 1.73 4.84 2.82
N ASP A 41 2.79 5.57 3.19
CA ASP A 41 2.95 6.06 4.56
C ASP A 41 1.95 7.20 4.81
N THR A 42 1.22 7.10 5.92
CA THR A 42 0.30 8.12 6.41
C THR A 42 0.77 8.59 7.79
N PRO A 43 0.27 9.73 8.30
CA PRO A 43 0.61 10.19 9.65
C PRO A 43 0.25 9.20 10.76
N ILE A 44 -0.63 8.23 10.50
CA ILE A 44 -1.12 7.24 11.46
C ILE A 44 -0.61 5.82 11.21
N GLY A 45 0.11 5.56 10.12
CA GLY A 45 0.59 4.23 9.78
C GLY A 45 0.88 4.05 8.29
N GLN A 46 0.53 2.88 7.76
CA GLN A 46 0.63 2.57 6.33
C GLN A 46 -0.73 2.10 5.85
N ASP A 47 -1.17 2.66 4.73
CA ASP A 47 -2.37 2.23 4.02
C ASP A 47 -1.98 1.57 2.71
N GLY A 48 -2.74 0.56 2.31
CA GLY A 48 -2.49 -0.19 1.08
C GLY A 48 -3.65 -0.05 0.11
N PHE A 49 -3.32 0.21 -1.15
CA PHE A 49 -4.25 0.49 -2.23
C PHE A 49 -4.05 -0.50 -3.38
N CYS A 50 -5.16 -0.95 -3.97
CA CYS A 50 -5.12 -1.69 -5.23
C CYS A 50 -5.30 -0.71 -6.39
N VAL A 51 -4.26 -0.57 -7.22
CA VAL A 51 -4.20 0.37 -8.34
C VAL A 51 -4.51 -0.38 -9.65
N PHE A 52 -5.61 0.02 -10.29
CA PHE A 52 -6.10 -0.58 -11.52
C PHE A 52 -5.37 -0.03 -12.76
N ASN A 53 -5.60 -0.66 -13.91
CA ASN A 53 -4.88 -0.35 -15.16
C ASN A 53 -5.15 1.06 -15.70
N ASP A 54 -6.32 1.62 -15.39
CA ASP A 54 -6.71 2.99 -15.75
C ASP A 54 -6.23 4.02 -14.72
N SER A 55 -5.41 3.60 -13.75
CA SER A 55 -4.93 4.40 -12.61
C SER A 55 -6.02 4.83 -11.61
N SER A 56 -7.25 4.32 -11.75
CA SER A 56 -8.19 4.34 -10.63
C SER A 56 -7.71 3.39 -9.53
N GLU A 57 -8.17 3.59 -8.31
CA GLU A 57 -7.76 2.75 -7.20
C GLU A 57 -8.79 2.64 -6.10
N CYS A 58 -8.57 1.64 -5.25
CA CYS A 58 -9.32 1.39 -4.05
C CYS A 58 -8.40 1.12 -2.87
N SER A 59 -8.89 1.36 -1.65
CA SER A 59 -8.36 0.66 -0.48
C SER A 59 -8.29 -0.84 -0.78
N GLY A 60 -7.16 -1.47 -0.46
CA GLY A 60 -6.96 -2.89 -0.70
C GLY A 60 -8.01 -3.76 -0.01
N TRP A 61 -8.42 -3.37 1.20
CA TRP A 61 -9.45 -4.09 1.96
C TRP A 61 -10.85 -3.94 1.36
N ASP A 62 -11.16 -2.75 0.85
CA ASP A 62 -12.46 -2.47 0.22
C ASP A 62 -12.59 -3.27 -1.07
N TYR A 63 -11.52 -3.33 -1.88
CA TYR A 63 -11.49 -4.16 -3.08
C TYR A 63 -11.58 -5.66 -2.75
N TYR A 64 -10.85 -6.11 -1.72
CA TYR A 64 -10.90 -7.51 -1.24
C TYR A 64 -12.31 -7.93 -0.79
N HIS A 65 -13.04 -7.04 -0.11
CA HIS A 65 -14.42 -7.29 0.33
C HIS A 65 -15.48 -6.99 -0.75
N GLY A 66 -15.11 -6.43 -1.89
CA GLY A 66 -16.02 -6.05 -2.96
C GLY A 66 -16.87 -4.81 -2.65
N GLU A 67 -16.41 -3.97 -1.72
CA GLU A 67 -17.02 -2.66 -1.41
C GLU A 67 -16.74 -1.64 -2.51
N CYS A 68 -15.70 -1.88 -3.31
CA CYS A 68 -15.44 -1.18 -4.57
C CYS A 68 -14.95 -2.15 -5.65
N THR A 69 -15.01 -1.72 -6.91
CA THR A 69 -14.53 -2.44 -8.09
C THR A 69 -13.75 -1.49 -9.01
N GLU A 70 -13.10 -2.01 -10.05
CA GLU A 70 -12.49 -1.18 -11.10
C GLU A 70 -13.50 -0.18 -11.73
N GLU A 71 -14.78 -0.54 -11.81
CA GLU A 71 -15.82 0.34 -12.38
C GLU A 71 -16.29 1.44 -11.40
N THR A 72 -16.15 1.20 -10.10
CA THR A 72 -16.61 2.14 -9.05
C THR A 72 -15.46 2.83 -8.32
N ALA A 73 -14.22 2.48 -8.66
CA ALA A 73 -13.02 3.07 -8.11
C ALA A 73 -12.93 4.54 -8.47
N SER A 74 -12.45 5.35 -7.53
CA SER A 74 -12.23 6.77 -7.78
C SER A 74 -10.87 6.95 -8.46
N PRO A 75 -10.74 7.87 -9.44
CA PRO A 75 -9.43 8.23 -9.97
C PRO A 75 -8.62 8.91 -8.85
N CYS A 76 -7.53 8.29 -8.41
CA CYS A 76 -6.66 8.92 -7.44
C CYS A 76 -5.90 10.08 -8.07
N LYS A 77 -5.99 11.24 -7.42
CA LYS A 77 -5.10 12.36 -7.64
C LYS A 77 -4.59 12.81 -6.29
N ASP A 78 -3.28 12.69 -6.09
CA ASP A 78 -2.59 13.34 -4.97
C ASP A 78 -2.45 14.83 -5.32
N LEU A 79 -3.48 15.60 -5.00
CA LEU A 79 -3.53 17.04 -5.27
C LEU A 79 -2.71 17.83 -4.25
N CYS A 80 -2.33 17.19 -3.14
CA CYS A 80 -1.71 17.81 -1.98
C CYS A 80 -0.22 17.48 -1.84
N GLY A 81 0.31 16.56 -2.64
CA GLY A 81 1.69 16.07 -2.58
C GLY A 81 2.01 15.34 -1.28
N ASN A 82 1.00 14.80 -0.59
CA ASN A 82 1.11 14.13 0.71
C ASN A 82 0.96 12.60 0.59
N ASN A 83 0.88 12.06 -0.64
CA ASN A 83 0.64 10.65 -0.94
C ASN A 83 -0.71 10.13 -0.40
N ILE A 84 -1.72 11.01 -0.31
CA ILE A 84 -3.10 10.67 0.03
C ILE A 84 -3.96 11.02 -1.20
N CYS A 85 -4.95 10.19 -1.51
CA CYS A 85 -5.85 10.45 -2.63
C CYS A 85 -7.03 11.28 -2.17
N GLU A 86 -7.22 12.43 -2.81
CA GLU A 86 -8.42 13.22 -2.63
C GLU A 86 -9.49 12.77 -3.62
N GLU A 87 -10.70 12.50 -3.11
CA GLU A 87 -11.85 12.30 -3.99
C GLU A 87 -12.06 13.57 -4.79
N ALA A 88 -12.02 13.47 -6.12
CA ALA A 88 -12.40 14.55 -6.99
C ALA A 88 -13.92 14.76 -6.94
N VAL A 89 -14.45 15.19 -5.79
CA VAL A 89 -15.78 15.79 -5.68
C VAL A 89 -15.73 17.14 -6.39
N CYS A 90 -15.75 17.08 -7.72
CA CYS A 90 -16.17 18.21 -8.52
C CYS A 90 -17.56 18.62 -8.00
N GLN A 91 -17.61 19.76 -7.31
CA GLN A 91 -18.80 20.50 -6.89
C GLN A 91 -19.35 20.20 -5.47
N ALA A 92 -18.67 20.69 -4.42
CA ALA A 92 -19.29 21.54 -3.38
C ALA A 92 -18.30 21.90 -2.25
N ILE A 93 -17.59 23.03 -2.41
CA ILE A 93 -16.99 23.85 -1.35
C ILE A 93 -15.95 23.14 -0.47
N GLY A 94 -14.74 22.98 -0.99
CA GLY A 94 -13.56 22.66 -0.19
C GLY A 94 -12.30 22.58 -1.05
N CYS A 95 -11.20 23.16 -0.57
CA CYS A 95 -9.90 22.87 -1.14
C CYS A 95 -9.57 21.39 -0.84
N PRO A 96 -9.04 20.62 -1.82
CA PRO A 96 -8.77 19.19 -1.65
C PRO A 96 -7.78 18.93 -0.49
N CYS A 97 -6.99 19.95 -0.16
CA CYS A 97 -5.97 19.94 0.88
C CYS A 97 -6.35 20.86 2.05
N ALA A 98 -5.61 20.74 3.15
CA ALA A 98 -5.59 21.75 4.20
C ALA A 98 -5.32 23.14 3.60
N GLU A 99 -6.19 24.11 3.91
CA GLU A 99 -6.15 25.45 3.35
C GLU A 99 -4.81 26.15 3.65
N ASN A 100 -4.13 26.55 2.58
CA ASN A 100 -2.96 27.42 2.61
C ASN A 100 -2.89 28.20 1.28
N ASN A 101 -2.05 29.24 1.21
CA ASN A 101 -1.97 30.10 0.01
C ASN A 101 -1.50 29.38 -1.27
N GLU A 102 -0.89 28.20 -1.15
CA GLU A 102 -0.43 27.39 -2.29
C GLU A 102 -1.53 26.43 -2.75
N SER A 103 -2.27 25.83 -1.80
CA SER A 103 -3.36 24.89 -2.07
C SER A 103 -4.73 25.56 -2.30
N CYS A 104 -4.89 26.83 -1.91
CA CYS A 104 -6.16 27.56 -1.88
C CYS A 104 -5.94 29.10 -1.99
N PRO A 105 -5.47 29.64 -3.13
CA PRO A 105 -5.11 31.06 -3.25
C PRO A 105 -6.29 32.04 -3.24
N TYR A 106 -7.51 31.55 -3.43
CA TYR A 106 -8.74 32.33 -3.39
C TYR A 106 -9.82 31.54 -2.64
N ASP A 107 -10.31 32.11 -1.54
CA ASP A 107 -11.56 31.67 -0.92
C ASP A 107 -12.65 31.68 -2.00
N CYS A 108 -13.29 30.54 -2.19
CA CYS A 108 -14.47 30.44 -3.05
C CYS A 108 -15.55 31.38 -2.47
N ILE A 109 -15.91 32.43 -3.22
CA ILE A 109 -16.93 33.44 -2.86
C ILE A 109 -18.32 32.82 -2.87
#